data_AF-A0A9E4D4X9-F1
#
_entry.id   AF-A0A9E4D4X9-F1
#
_cell.length_a   1.000
_cell.length_b   1.000
_cell.length_c   1.000
_cell.angle_alpha   90.00
_cell.angle_beta   90.00
_cell.angle_gamma   90.00
#
_symmetry.space_group_name_H-M   'P 1'
#
loop_
_entity.id
_entity.type
_entity.pdbx_description
1 polymer ?
#
loop_
_entity_poly.entity_id
_entity_poly.type
_entity_poly.pdbx_seq_one_letter_code
_entity_poly.pdbx_strand_id
1 'polypeptide(L)'
;MRPNRDRLVPEFFAYLAQSPYGKAYFLKVAHKTTNLACINSTKLKAFPVPVPPTLDEQREIVAILDAIDRKIDLHRRKRAVLDELFKALLHKLMTGEIRVSDLDLSALSSGPAPAPNKTPEVAA
;
A
#
# COMPACT_ATOMS: atom_id res chain seq x y z
N MET A 1 19.69 9.68 -5.35
CA MET A 1 20.55 9.49 -6.55
C MET A 1 19.76 10.01 -7.74
N ARG A 2 20.31 10.89 -8.57
CA ARG A 2 19.63 11.32 -9.81
C ARG A 2 20.07 10.38 -10.94
N PRO A 3 19.18 9.56 -11.52
CA PRO A 3 19.53 8.72 -12.66
C PRO A 3 19.74 9.57 -13.92
N ASN A 4 20.54 9.05 -14.85
CA ASN A 4 20.70 9.69 -16.16
C ASN A 4 19.40 9.50 -16.96
N ARG A 5 18.76 10.62 -17.32
CA ARG A 5 17.45 10.65 -17.97
C ARG A 5 17.46 10.09 -19.40
N ASP A 6 18.64 9.98 -20.01
CA ASP A 6 18.80 9.41 -21.34
C ASP A 6 18.74 7.88 -21.34
N ARG A 7 18.83 7.24 -20.16
CA ARG A 7 18.91 5.79 -20.01
C ARG A 7 17.88 5.21 -19.06
N LEU A 8 17.39 6.00 -18.11
CA LEU A 8 16.54 5.52 -17.04
C LEU A 8 15.53 6.59 -16.61
N VAL A 9 14.25 6.20 -16.64
CA VAL A 9 13.15 7.00 -16.11
C VAL A 9 13.22 7.00 -14.58
N PRO A 10 13.28 8.17 -13.91
CA PRO A 10 13.38 8.24 -12.45
C PRO A 10 12.28 7.50 -11.69
N GLU A 11 11.05 7.58 -12.20
CA GLU A 11 9.86 6.95 -11.65
C GLU A 11 9.96 5.42 -11.74
N PHE A 12 10.45 4.90 -12.87
CA PHE A 12 10.69 3.47 -13.04
C PHE A 12 11.71 2.96 -12.02
N PHE A 13 12.80 3.71 -11.81
CA PHE A 13 13.78 3.36 -10.79
C PHE A 13 13.18 3.34 -9.38
N ALA A 14 12.30 4.30 -9.06
CA ALA A 14 11.63 4.34 -7.76
C ALA A 14 10.77 3.08 -7.52
N TYR A 15 9.96 2.70 -8.52
CA TYR A 15 9.17 1.47 -8.46
C TYR A 15 10.05 0.21 -8.34
N LEU A 16 11.12 0.14 -9.13
CA LEU A 16 12.06 -0.98 -9.07
C LEU A 16 12.78 -1.08 -7.71
N ALA A 17 13.18 0.04 -7.12
CA ALA A 17 13.78 0.08 -5.80
C ALA A 17 12.81 -0.38 -4.69
N GLN A 18 11.51 -0.09 -4.84
CA GLN A 18 10.47 -0.49 -3.90
C GLN A 18 9.94 -1.91 -4.14
N SER A 19 10.22 -2.50 -5.30
CA SER A 19 9.87 -3.88 -5.63
C SER A 19 10.51 -4.88 -4.65
N PRO A 20 10.01 -6.13 -4.57
CA PRO A 20 10.63 -7.17 -3.76
C PRO A 20 12.10 -7.39 -4.11
N TYR A 21 12.47 -7.26 -5.38
CA TYR A 21 13.85 -7.36 -5.84
C TYR A 21 14.75 -6.27 -5.25
N GLY A 22 14.34 -5.01 -5.39
CA GLY A 22 15.06 -3.86 -4.84
C GLY A 22 15.17 -3.95 -3.31
N LYS A 23 14.06 -4.22 -2.63
CA LYS A 23 14.02 -4.42 -1.18
C LYS A 23 14.94 -5.55 -0.72
N ALA A 24 14.91 -6.71 -1.37
CA ALA A 24 15.78 -7.84 -1.02
C ALA A 24 17.26 -7.48 -1.14
N TYR A 25 17.64 -6.78 -2.22
CA TYR A 25 19.00 -6.29 -2.37
C TYR A 25 19.37 -5.31 -1.24
N PHE A 26 18.55 -4.28 -1.00
CA PHE A 26 18.83 -3.26 0.00
C PHE A 26 18.87 -3.83 1.42
N LEU A 27 17.99 -4.76 1.77
CA LEU A 27 18.03 -5.45 3.06
C LEU A 27 19.28 -6.32 3.23
N LYS A 28 19.79 -6.92 2.15
CA LYS A 28 21.01 -7.74 2.17
C LYS A 28 22.28 -6.90 2.33
N VAL A 29 22.34 -5.75 1.67
CA VAL A 29 23.54 -4.88 1.68
C VAL A 29 23.52 -3.80 2.76
N ALA A 30 22.38 -3.60 3.42
CA ALA A 30 22.25 -2.69 4.54
C ALA A 30 23.07 -3.18 5.74
N HIS A 31 23.86 -2.27 6.30
CA HIS A 31 24.52 -2.50 7.57
C HIS A 31 23.50 -2.21 8.69
N LYS A 32 23.08 -3.27 9.40
CA LYS A 32 22.17 -3.15 10.54
C LYS A 32 22.97 -2.77 11.79
N THR A 33 22.75 -1.58 12.32
CA THR A 33 23.10 -1.24 13.71
C THR A 33 21.85 -1.35 14.58
N THR A 34 22.03 -1.36 15.90
CA THR A 34 21.01 -1.67 16.92
C THR A 34 19.66 -0.95 16.76
N ASN A 35 19.62 0.21 16.09
CA ASN A 35 18.37 0.93 15.79
C ASN A 35 18.30 1.54 14.37
N LEU A 36 19.30 1.34 13.50
CA LEU A 36 19.30 1.90 12.14
C LEU A 36 19.85 0.93 11.10
N ALA A 37 19.20 0.91 9.94
CA ALA A 37 19.76 0.30 8.73
C ALA A 37 20.39 1.40 7.88
N CYS A 38 21.72 1.39 7.76
CA CYS A 38 22.45 2.33 6.91
C CYS A 38 22.88 1.64 5.61
N ILE A 39 22.64 2.30 4.48
CA ILE A 39 23.10 1.86 3.16
C ILE A 39 24.17 2.83 2.69
N ASN A 40 25.40 2.32 2.54
CA ASN A 40 26.50 3.12 2.03
C ASN A 40 26.26 3.53 0.57
N SER A 41 26.63 4.75 0.20
CA SER A 41 26.43 5.26 -1.17
C SER A 41 27.09 4.37 -2.25
N THR A 42 28.18 3.68 -1.92
CA THR A 42 28.84 2.73 -2.82
C THR A 42 27.96 1.51 -3.11
N LYS A 43 27.28 0.97 -2.09
CA LYS A 43 26.35 -0.15 -2.24
C LYS A 43 25.10 0.28 -3.01
N LEU A 44 24.64 1.51 -2.79
CA LEU A 44 23.52 2.08 -3.54
C LEU A 44 23.84 2.21 -5.04
N LYS A 45 25.04 2.67 -5.39
CA LYS A 45 25.49 2.76 -6.80
C LYS A 45 25.74 1.40 -7.44
N ALA A 46 26.04 0.38 -6.64
CA ALA A 46 26.25 -0.99 -7.10
C ALA A 46 24.95 -1.81 -7.22
N PHE A 47 23.78 -1.18 -7.06
CA PHE A 47 22.50 -1.86 -7.24
C PHE A 47 22.34 -2.28 -8.70
N PRO A 48 22.25 -3.59 -9.00
CA PRO A 48 21.97 -4.07 -10.35
C PRO A 48 20.56 -3.66 -10.75
N VAL A 49 20.44 -2.78 -11.73
CA VAL A 49 19.16 -2.29 -12.24
C VAL A 49 18.82 -3.09 -13.50
N PRO A 50 17.84 -4.01 -13.48
CA PRO A 50 17.28 -4.56 -14.70
C PRO A 50 16.51 -3.45 -15.43
N VAL A 51 17.08 -2.95 -16.53
CA VAL A 51 16.48 -1.86 -17.32
C VAL A 51 15.93 -2.43 -18.63
N PRO A 52 14.66 -2.18 -18.95
CA PRO A 52 14.11 -2.49 -20.27
C PRO A 52 14.86 -1.74 -21.40
N PRO A 53 14.91 -2.30 -22.62
CA PRO A 53 15.73 -1.76 -23.71
C PRO A 53 15.33 -0.35 -24.16
N THR A 54 14.09 0.07 -23.95
CA THR A 54 13.59 1.38 -24.42
C THR A 54 13.06 2.25 -23.28
N LEU A 55 13.17 3.58 -23.45
CA LEU A 55 12.60 4.54 -22.50
C LEU A 55 11.06 4.56 -22.54
N ASP A 56 10.46 4.25 -23.70
CA ASP A 56 9.01 4.26 -23.85
C ASP A 56 8.37 3.08 -23.11
N GLU A 57 8.98 1.90 -23.14
CA GLU A 57 8.55 0.75 -22.33
C GLU A 57 8.64 1.06 -20.83
N GLN A 58 9.71 1.75 -20.39
CA GLN A 58 9.81 2.20 -18.99
C GLN A 58 8.67 3.13 -18.61
N ARG A 59 8.29 4.07 -19.49
CA ARG A 59 7.18 5.01 -19.26
C ARG A 59 5.83 4.30 -19.22
N GLU A 60 5.62 3.33 -20.09
CA GLU A 60 4.38 2.54 -20.12
C GLU A 60 4.21 1.74 -18.83
N ILE A 61 5.26 1.05 -18.38
CA ILE A 61 5.27 0.32 -17.11
C ILE A 61 4.93 1.28 -15.95
N VAL A 62 5.59 2.45 -15.90
CA VAL A 62 5.33 3.46 -14.87
C VAL A 62 3.87 3.92 -14.92
N ALA A 63 3.31 4.17 -16.10
CA ALA A 63 1.93 4.63 -16.24
C ALA A 63 0.92 3.61 -15.69
N ILE A 64 1.15 2.32 -15.93
CA ILE A 64 0.33 1.23 -15.40
C ILE A 64 0.43 1.17 -13.87
N LEU A 65 1.66 1.21 -13.33
CA LEU A 65 1.89 1.18 -11.89
C LEU A 65 1.27 2.38 -11.18
N ASP A 66 1.43 3.59 -11.73
CA ASP A 66 0.80 4.82 -11.24
C ASP A 66 -0.72 4.72 -11.21
N ALA A 67 -1.33 4.13 -12.24
CA ALA A 67 -2.78 3.94 -12.28
C ALA A 67 -3.27 3.01 -11.15
N ILE A 68 -2.51 1.95 -10.87
CA ILE A 68 -2.80 1.00 -9.79
C ILE A 68 -2.66 1.69 -8.43
N ASP A 69 -1.57 2.43 -8.20
CA ASP A 69 -1.36 3.13 -6.93
C ASP A 69 -2.43 4.20 -6.68
N ARG A 70 -2.83 4.96 -7.70
CA ARG A 70 -3.97 5.90 -7.61
C ARG A 70 -5.26 5.19 -7.20
N LYS A 71 -5.50 3.99 -7.72
CA LYS A 71 -6.67 3.17 -7.36
C LYS A 71 -6.59 2.71 -5.90
N ILE A 72 -5.43 2.26 -5.45
CA ILE A 72 -5.20 1.87 -4.05
C ILE A 72 -5.46 3.05 -3.12
N ASP A 73 -4.93 4.23 -3.43
CA ASP A 73 -5.11 5.43 -2.61
C ASP A 73 -6.56 5.94 -2.60
N LEU A 74 -7.29 5.78 -3.70
CA LEU A 74 -8.72 6.02 -3.73
C LEU A 74 -9.45 5.08 -2.75
N HIS A 75 -9.15 3.78 -2.77
CA HIS A 75 -9.78 2.81 -1.87
C HIS A 75 -9.41 3.08 -0.40
N ARG A 76 -8.16 3.42 -0.10
CA ARG A 76 -7.74 3.81 1.26
C ARG A 76 -8.50 5.02 1.78
N ARG A 77 -8.65 6.07 0.95
CA ARG A 77 -9.44 7.26 1.31
C ARG A 77 -10.91 6.93 1.55
N LYS A 78 -11.53 6.14 0.67
CA LYS A 78 -12.91 5.68 0.85
C LYS A 78 -13.09 4.91 2.16
N ARG A 79 -12.17 4.01 2.48
CA ARG A 79 -12.18 3.25 3.74
C ARG A 79 -12.06 4.17 4.96
N ALA A 80 -11.14 5.13 4.93
CA ALA A 80 -10.98 6.09 6.02
C ALA A 80 -12.25 6.91 6.28
N VAL A 81 -12.91 7.40 5.21
CA VAL A 81 -14.19 8.12 5.32
C VAL A 81 -15.30 7.23 5.86
N LEU A 82 -15.39 5.97 5.42
CA LEU A 82 -16.39 5.03 5.92
C LEU A 82 -16.15 4.68 7.41
N ASP A 83 -14.89 4.51 7.82
CA ASP A 83 -14.55 4.25 9.23
C ASP A 83 -14.90 5.45 10.11
N GLU A 84 -14.67 6.67 9.63
CA GLU A 84 -15.06 7.90 10.34
C GLU A 84 -16.58 8.04 10.42
N LEU A 85 -17.29 7.82 9.31
CA LEU A 85 -18.75 7.82 9.27
C LEU A 85 -19.33 6.79 10.24
N PHE A 86 -18.79 5.58 10.25
CA PHE A 86 -19.21 4.52 11.17
C PHE A 86 -19.02 4.95 12.64
N LYS A 87 -17.87 5.53 12.99
CA LYS A 87 -17.61 6.03 14.35
C LYS A 87 -18.57 7.15 14.74
N ALA A 88 -18.84 8.08 13.83
CA ALA A 88 -19.76 9.18 14.07
C ALA A 88 -21.20 8.68 14.27
N LEU A 89 -21.67 7.75 13.43
CA LEU A 89 -22.99 7.14 13.56
C LEU A 89 -23.11 6.33 14.85
N LEU A 90 -22.10 5.52 15.18
CA LEU A 90 -22.07 4.75 16.42
C LEU A 90 -22.15 5.65 17.65
N HIS A 91 -21.40 6.76 17.66
CA HIS A 91 -21.48 7.75 18.73
C HIS A 91 -22.90 8.30 18.89
N LYS A 92 -23.54 8.73 17.78
CA LYS A 92 -24.91 9.26 17.81
C LYS A 92 -25.97 8.25 18.26
N LEU A 93 -25.78 6.97 17.90
CA LEU A 93 -26.64 5.89 18.38
C LEU A 93 -26.48 5.64 19.88
N MET A 94 -25.24 5.65 20.37
CA MET A 94 -24.93 5.41 21.79
C MET A 94 -25.32 6.59 22.69
N THR A 95 -25.27 7.83 22.19
CA THR A 95 -25.78 9.01 22.89
C THR A 95 -27.30 9.15 22.79
N GLY A 96 -27.96 8.32 21.99
CA GLY A 96 -29.41 8.34 21.80
C GLY A 96 -29.91 9.52 20.96
N GLU A 97 -29.02 10.28 20.32
CA GLU A 97 -29.37 11.33 19.34
C GLU A 97 -30.12 10.74 18.14
N ILE A 98 -29.80 9.49 17.79
CA ILE A 98 -30.49 8.72 16.75
C ILE A 98 -30.95 7.41 17.38
N ARG A 99 -32.23 7.05 17.19
CA ARG A 99 -32.74 5.75 17.65
C ARG A 99 -32.72 4.74 16.51
N VAL A 100 -32.35 3.50 16.82
CA VAL A 100 -32.30 2.38 15.87
C VAL A 100 -33.66 2.16 15.19
N SER A 101 -34.75 2.36 15.93
CA SER A 101 -36.13 2.21 15.43
C SER A 101 -36.49 3.14 14.27
N ASP A 102 -35.78 4.26 14.14
CA ASP A 102 -36.05 5.30 13.14
C ASP A 102 -35.19 5.12 11.87
N LEU A 103 -34.26 4.15 11.85
CA LEU A 103 -33.44 3.86 10.68
C LEU A 103 -34.09 2.80 9.78
N ASP A 104 -34.14 3.10 8.49
CA ASP A 104 -34.37 2.09 7.46
C ASP A 104 -33.08 1.31 7.19
N LEU A 105 -32.99 0.10 7.76
CA LEU A 105 -31.84 -0.81 7.64
C LEU A 105 -32.02 -1.85 6.52
N SER A 106 -33.07 -1.74 5.70
CA SER A 106 -33.36 -2.70 4.63
C SER A 106 -32.20 -2.90 3.64
N ALA A 107 -31.40 -1.86 3.41
CA ALA A 107 -30.25 -1.87 2.51
C ALA A 107 -29.05 -2.72 3.01
N LEU A 108 -28.93 -2.99 4.31
CA LEU A 108 -27.80 -3.74 4.89
C LEU A 108 -27.93 -5.26 4.76
N SER A 109 -29.10 -5.77 4.38
CA SER A 109 -29.38 -7.22 4.31
C SER A 109 -28.77 -7.95 3.10
N SER A 110 -28.07 -7.26 2.19
CA SER A 110 -27.67 -7.81 0.88
C SER A 110 -26.17 -8.13 0.71
N GLY A 111 -25.36 -8.08 1.77
CA GLY A 111 -23.93 -8.43 1.72
C GLY A 111 -23.65 -9.89 2.14
N PRO A 112 -22.64 -10.58 1.57
CA PRO A 112 -22.28 -11.92 2.00
C PRO A 112 -21.83 -11.88 3.46
N ALA A 113 -22.33 -12.83 4.24
CA ALA A 113 -22.03 -12.96 5.66
C ALA A 113 -20.51 -12.86 5.93
N PRO A 114 -20.08 -12.20 7.03
CA PRO A 114 -18.68 -12.18 7.42
C PRO A 114 -18.18 -13.63 7.56
N ALA A 115 -17.08 -13.95 6.86
CA ALA A 115 -16.47 -15.27 6.92
C ALA A 115 -16.21 -15.66 8.40
N PRO A 116 -16.53 -16.90 8.80
CA PRO A 116 -16.43 -17.32 10.20
C PRO A 116 -15.01 -17.10 10.71
N ASN A 117 -14.93 -16.41 11.86
CA ASN A 117 -13.72 -16.17 12.61
C ASN A 117 -13.02 -17.52 12.86
N LYS A 118 -11.83 -17.74 12.28
CA LYS A 118 -11.01 -18.89 12.61
C LYS A 118 -10.50 -18.69 14.04
N THR A 119 -11.17 -19.30 15.00
CA THR A 119 -10.67 -19.49 16.36
C THR A 119 -9.26 -20.08 16.27
N PRO A 120 -8.25 -19.56 16.99
CA PRO A 120 -6.97 -20.23 17.09
C PRO A 120 -7.19 -21.54 17.86
N GLU A 121 -7.05 -22.66 17.14
CA GLU A 121 -7.00 -24.00 17.70
C GLU A 121 -5.77 -24.06 18.61
N VAL A 122 -6.03 -24.15 19.91
CA VAL A 122 -5.02 -24.36 20.95
C VAL A 122 -4.49 -25.79 20.76
N ALA A 123 -3.30 -25.92 20.19
CA ALA A 123 -2.57 -27.17 20.18
C ALA A 123 -1.87 -27.35 21.54
N ALA A 124 -2.10 -28.53 22.11
CA ALA A 124 -1.65 -29.04 23.39
C ALA A 124 -0.13 -29.16 23.53
#